data_AF-A0AAV2B5R6-F1
#
_entry.id   AF-A0AAV2B5R6-F1
#
_cell.length_a   1.000
_cell.length_b   1.000
_cell.length_c   1.000
_cell.angle_alpha   90.00
_cell.angle_beta   90.00
_cell.angle_gamma   90.00
#
_symmetry.space_group_name_H-M   'P 1'
#
loop_
_entity.id
_entity.type
_entity.pdbx_description
1 polymer ?
#
loop_
_entity_poly.entity_id
_entity_poly.type
_entity_poly.pdbx_seq_one_letter_code
_entity_poly.pdbx_strand_id
1 'polypeptide(L)'
;MDGVLQRHTSRLYGRALFERLCEHMKQVRQERVAIDGDLLSLYRDAPKGVAFGPMCEAGDHIGVGIKFDPTASQNNKQNYCVVFFTNNGKEFGSTICSNTTGALYPAVGFHSTGEEVRLSLDMRWMPEEDMSMCIDSNEEEWSRLHDIKLNGAILEYSGRGKGIIDVGLAQAKYPLDTTHHYFEIEILDPGEHCYIAIGLARKDYPKYRHPGWNKGSIAYHADDGKIFVGSGVGDPFGPRCHKGDIMGCGIIFPRDFVSFYDCDLESNAPSSVNLDLEEDFSGSYSGESEDEEWWKEKENIETGVTIQVFFTRNGKTVGQKDVCIPKGGFYPTVGMLSSDERVKVDLHPLTG
;
A
#
# COMPACT_ATOMS: atom_id res chain seq x y z
N MET A 1 57.76 -7.14 0.54
CA MET A 1 56.35 -7.20 0.09
C MET A 1 55.72 -5.92 0.61
N ASP A 2 55.97 -4.85 -0.13
CA ASP A 2 55.43 -3.51 0.03
C ASP A 2 55.56 -2.88 -1.36
N GLY A 3 54.53 -2.16 -1.81
CA GLY A 3 54.52 -1.59 -3.15
C GLY A 3 53.30 -0.72 -3.40
N VAL A 4 53.31 0.46 -2.79
CA VAL A 4 52.52 1.63 -3.23
C VAL A 4 52.80 1.88 -4.72
N LEU A 5 51.77 2.10 -5.54
CA LEU A 5 51.95 2.85 -6.79
C LEU A 5 50.88 3.94 -6.96
N GLN A 6 51.39 5.09 -7.38
CA GLN A 6 50.82 6.42 -7.36
C GLN A 6 49.62 6.64 -8.29
N ARG A 7 48.89 7.72 -7.97
CA ARG A 7 48.04 8.51 -8.88
C ARG A 7 48.69 8.69 -10.26
N HIS A 8 47.95 8.36 -11.31
CA HIS A 8 48.06 9.05 -12.60
C HIS A 8 46.67 9.39 -13.13
N THR A 9 46.53 10.67 -13.47
CA THR A 9 45.41 11.31 -14.12
C THR A 9 45.16 10.76 -15.52
N SER A 10 43.91 10.52 -15.88
CA SER A 10 43.43 10.71 -17.25
C SER A 10 41.95 11.10 -17.26
N ARG A 11 41.70 12.42 -17.23
CA ARG A 11 40.54 13.04 -17.87
C ARG A 11 40.49 12.53 -19.32
N LEU A 12 39.56 11.64 -19.66
CA LEU A 12 39.11 11.36 -21.04
C LEU A 12 38.07 10.23 -21.18
N TYR A 13 37.71 9.51 -20.11
CA TYR A 13 36.86 8.32 -20.23
C TYR A 13 35.34 8.56 -20.32
N GLY A 14 34.85 9.79 -20.09
CA GLY A 14 33.40 10.10 -20.15
C GLY A 14 32.80 10.06 -21.57
N ARG A 15 33.60 10.25 -22.63
CA ARG A 15 33.09 10.22 -24.03
C ARG A 15 32.92 8.82 -24.60
N ALA A 16 33.82 7.90 -24.26
CA ALA A 16 33.91 6.60 -24.92
C ALA A 16 32.92 5.55 -24.39
N LEU A 17 32.43 5.69 -23.15
CA LEU A 17 31.49 4.72 -22.55
C LEU A 17 30.02 5.04 -22.87
N PHE A 18 29.64 6.32 -22.96
CA PHE A 18 28.31 6.71 -23.46
C PHE A 18 28.12 6.32 -24.92
N GLU A 19 29.17 6.38 -25.74
CA GLU A 19 29.15 5.85 -27.12
C GLU A 19 28.90 4.34 -27.16
N ARG A 20 29.44 3.56 -26.20
CA ARG A 20 29.24 2.10 -26.11
C ARG A 20 27.87 1.69 -25.57
N LEU A 21 27.33 2.39 -24.57
CA LEU A 21 25.94 2.21 -24.11
C LEU A 21 24.96 2.65 -25.21
N CYS A 22 25.26 3.75 -25.90
CA CYS A 22 24.50 4.17 -27.08
C CYS A 22 24.58 3.15 -28.21
N GLU A 23 25.73 2.51 -28.45
CA GLU A 23 25.97 1.46 -29.45
C GLU A 23 25.23 0.16 -29.17
N HIS A 24 25.20 -0.28 -27.92
CA HIS A 24 24.41 -1.46 -27.56
C HIS A 24 22.90 -1.17 -27.67
N MET A 25 22.49 0.08 -27.45
CA MET A 25 21.13 0.55 -27.68
C MET A 25 20.87 1.07 -29.12
N LYS A 26 21.84 1.01 -30.06
CA LYS A 26 21.65 1.41 -31.48
C LYS A 26 20.68 0.47 -32.22
N GLN A 27 20.35 -0.70 -31.67
CA GLN A 27 19.43 -1.64 -32.29
C GLN A 27 17.95 -1.26 -32.16
N VAL A 28 17.62 -0.28 -31.31
CA VAL A 28 16.24 0.20 -31.12
C VAL A 28 16.17 1.68 -31.49
N ARG A 29 15.46 2.00 -32.57
CA ARG A 29 15.14 3.38 -32.98
C ARG A 29 14.10 3.98 -32.03
N GLN A 30 14.54 4.50 -30.89
CA GLN A 30 13.71 5.30 -29.98
C GLN A 30 14.45 6.59 -29.62
N GLU A 31 13.73 7.72 -29.66
CA GLU A 31 14.19 9.03 -29.22
C GLU A 31 14.52 9.01 -27.73
N ARG A 32 15.63 9.66 -27.35
CA ARG A 32 16.26 9.48 -26.03
C ARG A 32 16.18 10.77 -25.23
N VAL A 33 15.49 10.71 -24.09
CA VAL A 33 15.50 11.76 -23.07
C VAL A 33 16.08 11.17 -21.78
N ALA A 34 17.23 11.69 -21.35
CA ALA A 34 17.91 11.24 -20.13
C ALA A 34 18.43 12.44 -19.33
N ILE A 35 18.48 12.28 -18.00
CA ILE A 35 19.10 13.23 -17.07
C ILE A 35 20.24 12.52 -16.36
N ASP A 36 21.41 13.15 -16.35
CA ASP A 36 22.57 12.73 -15.57
C ASP A 36 22.47 13.26 -14.12
N GLY A 37 22.63 12.42 -13.10
CA GLY A 37 22.46 12.81 -11.69
C GLY A 37 23.54 13.75 -11.15
N ASP A 38 24.76 13.68 -11.66
CA ASP A 38 25.90 14.47 -11.15
C ASP A 38 25.90 15.92 -11.67
N LEU A 39 25.44 16.12 -12.91
CA LEU A 39 25.47 17.42 -13.60
C LEU A 39 24.08 17.90 -14.05
N LEU A 40 23.03 17.11 -13.81
CA LEU A 40 21.66 17.32 -14.29
C LEU A 40 21.62 17.88 -15.70
N SER A 41 22.32 17.19 -16.59
CA SER A 41 22.37 17.55 -17.99
C SER A 41 21.30 16.76 -18.74
N LEU A 42 20.41 17.47 -19.43
CA LEU A 42 19.37 16.88 -20.28
C LEU A 42 19.99 16.48 -21.62
N TYR A 43 19.88 15.20 -21.96
CA TYR A 43 20.29 14.66 -23.25
C TYR A 43 19.07 14.47 -24.13
N ARG A 44 19.12 15.04 -25.35
CA ARG A 44 18.10 14.87 -26.41
C ARG A 44 18.79 14.47 -27.70
N ASP A 45 18.94 13.16 -27.93
CA ASP A 45 19.58 12.61 -29.13
C ASP A 45 20.96 13.21 -29.49
N ALA A 46 21.64 13.81 -28.51
CA ALA A 46 22.89 14.54 -28.67
C ALA A 46 23.91 14.09 -27.60
N PRO A 47 25.21 14.01 -27.95
CA PRO A 47 26.25 13.54 -27.03
C PRO A 47 26.68 14.57 -25.98
N LYS A 48 26.11 15.77 -25.99
CA LYS A 48 26.32 16.81 -24.98
C LYS A 48 24.98 17.17 -24.36
N GLY A 49 24.86 16.95 -23.06
CA GLY A 49 23.68 17.37 -22.33
C GLY A 49 23.71 18.87 -22.01
N VAL A 50 22.53 19.44 -21.78
CA VAL A 50 22.34 20.86 -21.42
C VAL A 50 21.96 20.93 -19.94
N ALA A 51 22.59 21.83 -19.18
CA ALA A 51 22.29 22.02 -17.76
C ALA A 51 20.78 22.25 -17.53
N PHE A 52 20.18 21.45 -16.64
CA PHE A 52 18.74 21.31 -16.48
C PHE A 52 18.40 20.93 -15.03
N GLY A 53 18.25 21.94 -14.16
CA GLY A 53 17.80 21.75 -12.77
C GLY A 53 18.91 21.76 -11.70
N PRO A 54 18.53 21.70 -10.42
CA PRO A 54 19.45 21.71 -9.28
C PRO A 54 20.11 20.34 -9.06
N MET A 55 21.40 20.33 -8.68
CA MET A 55 22.16 19.12 -8.33
C MET A 55 21.42 18.27 -7.28
N CYS A 56 21.39 16.95 -7.47
CA CYS A 56 20.81 16.01 -6.52
C CYS A 56 21.79 15.67 -5.40
N GLU A 57 21.29 15.50 -4.18
CA GLU A 57 22.05 14.99 -3.05
C GLU A 57 21.56 13.60 -2.62
N ALA A 58 22.37 12.90 -1.81
CA ALA A 58 21.97 11.61 -1.26
C ALA A 58 20.72 11.77 -0.38
N GLY A 59 19.64 11.09 -0.75
CA GLY A 59 18.34 11.17 -0.09
C GLY A 59 17.28 11.96 -0.86
N ASP A 60 17.64 12.62 -1.96
CA ASP A 60 16.68 13.27 -2.85
C ASP A 60 15.83 12.24 -3.63
N HIS A 61 14.55 12.57 -3.83
CA HIS A 61 13.63 11.80 -4.65
C HIS A 61 13.47 12.45 -6.02
N ILE A 62 13.99 11.79 -7.07
CA ILE A 62 13.89 12.29 -8.44
C ILE A 62 12.75 11.59 -9.16
N GLY A 63 11.79 12.37 -9.65
CA GLY A 63 10.67 11.89 -10.44
C GLY A 63 10.77 12.27 -11.91
N VAL A 64 10.19 11.45 -12.76
CA VAL A 64 9.95 11.73 -14.18
C VAL A 64 8.51 11.39 -14.49
N GLY A 65 7.83 12.25 -15.23
CA GLY A 65 6.45 12.03 -15.64
C GLY A 65 6.15 12.58 -17.02
N ILE A 66 4.99 12.22 -17.56
CA ILE A 66 4.51 12.69 -18.86
C ILE A 66 3.21 13.46 -18.65
N LYS A 67 3.16 14.71 -19.12
CA LYS A 67 1.93 15.49 -19.22
C LYS A 67 1.24 15.15 -20.54
N PHE A 68 0.03 14.62 -20.43
CA PHE A 68 -0.86 14.41 -21.57
C PHE A 68 -1.83 15.60 -21.63
N ASP A 69 -1.86 16.33 -22.75
CA ASP A 69 -2.88 17.36 -22.96
C ASP A 69 -4.15 16.70 -23.51
N PRO A 70 -5.25 16.64 -22.74
CA PRO A 70 -6.48 16.00 -23.17
C PRO A 70 -7.16 16.72 -24.35
N THR A 71 -6.85 18.01 -24.59
CA THR A 71 -7.44 18.80 -25.68
C THR A 71 -6.79 18.56 -27.04
N ALA A 72 -5.59 17.97 -27.07
CA ALA A 72 -4.86 17.65 -28.31
C ALA A 72 -5.47 16.47 -29.09
N SER A 73 -6.37 15.71 -28.47
CA SER A 73 -7.01 14.52 -29.07
C SER A 73 -8.02 14.84 -30.19
N GLN A 74 -8.51 16.09 -30.27
CA GLN A 74 -9.49 16.48 -31.30
C GLN A 74 -8.88 17.06 -32.58
N ASN A 75 -7.61 17.45 -32.58
CA ASN A 75 -6.93 17.96 -33.77
C ASN A 75 -5.73 17.07 -34.08
N ASN A 76 -5.95 16.16 -35.02
CA ASN A 76 -5.06 15.12 -35.53
C ASN A 76 -3.70 15.65 -36.06
N LYS A 77 -2.84 16.24 -35.22
CA LYS A 77 -1.57 16.83 -35.69
C LYS A 77 -0.43 17.13 -34.70
N GLN A 78 -0.39 16.56 -33.50
CA GLN A 78 0.81 16.71 -32.65
C GLN A 78 1.19 15.39 -31.93
N ASN A 79 2.10 14.62 -32.53
CA ASN A 79 2.78 13.47 -31.92
C ASN A 79 3.91 13.97 -31.00
N TYR A 80 3.58 14.73 -29.96
CA TYR A 80 4.57 15.03 -28.93
C TYR A 80 3.98 14.83 -27.55
N CYS A 81 4.84 14.47 -26.60
CA CYS A 81 4.50 14.43 -25.18
C CYS A 81 5.45 15.36 -24.42
N VAL A 82 4.95 15.96 -23.34
CA VAL A 82 5.78 16.80 -22.48
C VAL A 82 6.25 15.93 -21.32
N VAL A 83 7.54 15.64 -21.29
CA VAL A 83 8.18 14.93 -20.17
C VAL A 83 8.61 15.97 -19.14
N PHE A 84 8.22 15.82 -17.89
CA PHE A 84 8.62 16.69 -16.80
C PHE A 84 9.43 15.92 -15.77
N PHE A 85 10.23 16.67 -15.01
CA PHE A 85 11.13 16.12 -14.00
C PHE A 85 10.96 16.86 -12.68
N THR A 86 11.09 16.10 -11.61
CA THR A 86 10.77 16.57 -10.26
C THR A 86 11.91 16.21 -9.33
N ASN A 87 12.17 17.07 -8.35
CA ASN A 87 13.07 16.78 -7.24
C ASN A 87 12.28 17.01 -5.95
N ASN A 88 12.22 16.00 -5.09
CA ASN A 88 11.48 15.99 -3.83
C ASN A 88 10.02 16.43 -3.99
N GLY A 89 9.36 15.93 -5.05
CA GLY A 89 7.95 16.23 -5.32
C GLY A 89 7.69 17.57 -5.98
N LYS A 90 8.73 18.36 -6.32
CA LYS A 90 8.58 19.65 -7.01
C LYS A 90 9.10 19.60 -8.44
N GLU A 91 8.28 19.99 -9.41
CA GLU A 91 8.70 20.09 -10.81
C GLU A 91 9.77 21.19 -10.97
N PHE A 92 10.96 20.81 -11.44
CA PHE A 92 12.05 21.75 -11.71
C PHE A 92 12.26 22.03 -13.19
N GLY A 93 11.65 21.24 -14.08
CA GLY A 93 11.71 21.47 -15.50
C GLY A 93 10.90 20.48 -16.32
N SER A 94 10.57 20.90 -17.55
CA SER A 94 9.93 20.05 -18.56
C SER A 94 10.60 20.16 -19.92
N THR A 95 10.41 19.13 -20.74
CA THR A 95 10.94 18.99 -22.08
C THR A 95 9.89 18.39 -22.99
N ILE A 96 9.89 18.83 -24.25
CA ILE A 96 9.03 18.25 -25.28
C ILE A 96 9.79 17.08 -25.91
N CYS A 97 9.15 15.92 -25.97
CA CYS A 97 9.57 14.76 -26.75
C CYS A 97 8.62 14.65 -27.93
N SER A 98 9.12 14.92 -29.14
CA SER A 98 8.34 15.00 -30.37
C SER A 98 8.70 13.85 -31.29
N ASN A 99 7.71 13.18 -31.88
CA ASN A 99 7.82 12.10 -32.87
C ASN A 99 7.97 10.68 -32.28
N THR A 100 7.38 10.45 -31.10
CA THR A 100 7.28 9.11 -30.49
C THR A 100 6.42 8.18 -31.34
N THR A 101 7.02 7.25 -32.08
CA THR A 101 6.30 6.20 -32.83
C THR A 101 5.90 5.00 -31.96
N GLY A 102 6.03 5.10 -30.63
CA GLY A 102 5.74 4.02 -29.68
C GLY A 102 5.72 4.50 -28.22
N ALA A 103 5.43 3.57 -27.30
CA ALA A 103 5.41 3.84 -25.87
C ALA A 103 6.80 4.16 -25.31
N LEU A 104 6.84 5.08 -24.34
CA LEU A 104 8.04 5.39 -23.56
C LEU A 104 8.11 4.45 -22.34
N TYR A 105 9.31 4.00 -22.02
CA TYR A 105 9.55 3.11 -20.88
C TYR A 105 10.50 3.80 -19.89
N PRO A 106 10.25 3.69 -18.57
CA PRO A 106 11.16 4.22 -17.57
C PRO A 106 12.51 3.48 -17.65
N ALA A 107 13.60 4.24 -17.60
CA ALA A 107 14.96 3.70 -17.66
C ALA A 107 15.86 4.46 -16.69
N VAL A 108 16.72 3.72 -15.99
CA VAL A 108 17.74 4.27 -15.08
C VAL A 108 19.12 3.78 -15.54
N GLY A 109 20.09 4.68 -15.56
CA GLY A 109 21.48 4.38 -15.88
C GLY A 109 22.40 4.76 -14.74
N PHE A 110 23.47 3.99 -14.56
CA PHE A 110 24.53 4.25 -13.58
C PHE A 110 25.83 4.55 -14.32
N HIS A 111 26.64 5.46 -13.79
CA HIS A 111 27.90 5.89 -14.37
C HIS A 111 29.11 5.32 -13.62
N SER A 112 29.08 5.31 -12.29
CA SER A 112 30.22 4.94 -11.44
C SER A 112 29.95 3.69 -10.61
N THR A 113 31.01 2.93 -10.34
CA THR A 113 30.93 1.75 -9.47
C THR A 113 30.58 2.15 -8.04
N GLY A 114 29.50 1.58 -7.51
CA GLY A 114 28.99 1.83 -6.15
C GLY A 114 27.80 2.78 -6.08
N GLU A 115 27.28 3.27 -7.21
CA GLU A 115 26.02 4.01 -7.26
C GLU A 115 24.83 3.07 -7.04
N GLU A 116 23.90 3.49 -6.19
CA GLU A 116 22.68 2.75 -5.86
C GLU A 116 21.49 3.71 -5.92
N VAL A 117 20.38 3.26 -6.50
CA VAL A 117 19.10 3.98 -6.47
C VAL A 117 17.98 3.02 -6.08
N ARG A 118 16.95 3.55 -5.41
CA ARG A 118 15.69 2.83 -5.20
C ARG A 118 14.68 3.30 -6.26
N LEU A 119 14.12 2.34 -6.99
CA LEU A 119 13.18 2.59 -8.08
C LEU A 119 11.75 2.31 -7.61
N SER A 120 10.88 3.31 -7.71
CA SER A 120 9.44 3.18 -7.44
C SER A 120 8.68 3.52 -8.73
N LEU A 121 7.96 2.54 -9.30
CA LEU A 121 7.23 2.70 -10.57
C LEU A 121 5.73 2.96 -10.39
N ASP A 122 5.20 2.75 -9.17
CA ASP A 122 3.76 2.81 -8.88
C ASP A 122 3.31 4.15 -8.27
N MET A 123 4.07 5.23 -8.47
CA MET A 123 3.72 6.54 -7.92
C MET A 123 2.74 7.31 -8.81
N ARG A 124 1.59 7.71 -8.25
CA ARG A 124 0.67 8.65 -8.90
C ARG A 124 1.14 10.09 -8.64
N TRP A 125 1.42 10.83 -9.70
CA TRP A 125 1.76 12.26 -9.63
C TRP A 125 0.48 13.11 -9.53
N MET A 126 0.37 13.94 -8.48
CA MET A 126 -0.71 14.93 -8.33
C MET A 126 -0.10 16.35 -8.30
N PRO A 127 -0.65 17.32 -9.05
CA PRO A 127 -0.09 18.67 -9.13
C PRO A 127 -0.12 19.42 -7.78
N GLU A 128 0.87 20.30 -7.55
CA GLU A 128 1.09 21.03 -6.29
C GLU A 128 -0.13 21.84 -5.78
N GLU A 129 -1.03 22.27 -6.67
CA GLU A 129 -2.25 23.00 -6.29
C GLU A 129 -3.28 22.10 -5.60
N ASP A 130 -3.26 20.79 -5.86
CA ASP A 130 -4.07 19.80 -5.15
C ASP A 130 -3.38 19.33 -3.86
N MET A 131 -2.04 19.35 -3.81
CA MET A 131 -1.25 18.92 -2.65
C MET A 131 -1.44 19.81 -1.39
N SER A 132 -1.96 21.02 -1.54
CA SER A 132 -2.34 21.90 -0.43
C SER A 132 -3.84 21.87 -0.08
N MET A 133 -4.66 21.16 -0.87
CA MET A 133 -6.12 21.05 -0.64
C MET A 133 -6.55 19.65 -0.21
N CYS A 134 -5.71 18.63 -0.34
CA CYS A 134 -5.87 17.36 0.35
C CYS A 134 -5.14 17.37 1.72
N ILE A 135 -5.76 18.02 2.71
CA ILE A 135 -5.86 17.31 3.99
C ILE A 135 -6.92 16.24 3.71
N ASP A 136 -6.54 15.19 2.98
CA ASP A 136 -7.39 14.00 2.88
C ASP A 136 -7.57 13.56 4.32
N SER A 137 -8.80 13.58 4.80
CA SER A 137 -9.13 13.09 6.13
C SER A 137 -8.80 11.60 6.29
N ASN A 138 -8.28 10.92 5.25
CA ASN A 138 -8.18 9.48 5.04
C ASN A 138 -9.49 8.72 5.32
N GLU A 139 -10.61 9.43 5.56
CA GLU A 139 -11.90 8.83 5.89
C GLU A 139 -12.40 7.96 4.74
N GLU A 140 -12.06 8.32 3.50
CA GLU A 140 -12.44 7.54 2.32
C GLU A 140 -11.76 6.16 2.24
N GLU A 141 -10.66 5.95 2.96
CA GLU A 141 -9.96 4.66 3.02
C GLU A 141 -10.63 3.67 3.99
N TRP A 142 -11.48 4.15 4.90
CA TRP A 142 -12.13 3.34 5.92
C TRP A 142 -13.61 3.15 5.58
N SER A 143 -14.06 1.89 5.52
CA SER A 143 -15.50 1.62 5.37
C SER A 143 -16.24 1.75 6.71
N ARG A 144 -15.56 1.40 7.81
CA ARG A 144 -16.19 1.25 9.12
C ARG A 144 -15.23 1.69 10.22
N LEU A 145 -15.66 2.69 10.98
CA LEU A 145 -15.04 3.12 12.22
C LEU A 145 -16.08 2.99 13.34
N HIS A 146 -15.76 2.22 14.38
CA HIS A 146 -16.60 2.05 15.56
C HIS A 146 -15.75 2.32 16.79
N ASP A 147 -16.13 3.28 17.63
CA ASP A 147 -15.35 3.67 18.81
C ASP A 147 -13.87 3.99 18.52
N ILE A 148 -13.60 4.42 17.28
CA ILE A 148 -12.31 4.90 16.78
C ILE A 148 -12.50 6.28 16.16
N LYS A 149 -11.60 7.22 16.48
CA LYS A 149 -11.46 8.51 15.80
C LYS A 149 -10.29 8.45 14.82
N LEU A 150 -10.48 9.06 13.66
CA LEU A 150 -9.44 9.18 12.64
C LEU A 150 -8.94 10.63 12.61
N ASN A 151 -7.63 10.80 12.77
CA ASN A 151 -6.93 12.09 12.70
C ASN A 151 -5.81 11.98 11.66
N GLY A 152 -6.14 12.20 10.39
CA GLY A 152 -5.22 11.95 9.27
C GLY A 152 -4.89 10.46 9.16
N ALA A 153 -3.62 10.07 9.32
CA ALA A 153 -3.22 8.65 9.34
C ALA A 153 -3.30 7.99 10.74
N ILE A 154 -3.76 8.71 11.76
CA ILE A 154 -3.76 8.23 13.15
C ILE A 154 -5.16 7.74 13.53
N LEU A 155 -5.24 6.49 13.97
CA LEU A 155 -6.41 5.94 14.64
C LEU A 155 -6.25 6.12 16.14
N GLU A 156 -7.28 6.65 16.79
CA GLU A 156 -7.34 6.86 18.24
C GLU A 156 -8.54 6.13 18.83
N TYR A 157 -8.33 5.35 19.87
CA TYR A 157 -9.43 4.71 20.58
C TYR A 157 -10.30 5.77 21.27
N SER A 158 -11.61 5.70 21.05
CA SER A 158 -12.59 6.62 21.62
C SER A 158 -13.75 5.92 22.34
N GLY A 159 -13.62 4.61 22.58
CA GLY A 159 -14.61 3.81 23.30
C GLY A 159 -14.48 3.90 24.82
N ARG A 160 -15.28 3.10 25.52
CA ARG A 160 -15.34 3.10 27.00
C ARG A 160 -14.27 2.23 27.66
N GLY A 161 -13.80 1.18 26.99
CA GLY A 161 -12.75 0.27 27.43
C GLY A 161 -13.06 -0.51 28.71
N LYS A 162 -14.35 -0.73 29.06
CA LYS A 162 -14.73 -1.35 30.34
C LYS A 162 -14.94 -2.85 30.25
N GLY A 163 -15.32 -3.34 29.07
CA GLY A 163 -15.56 -4.76 28.85
C GLY A 163 -15.09 -5.22 27.48
N ILE A 164 -15.03 -6.55 27.31
CA ILE A 164 -14.60 -7.22 26.09
C ILE A 164 -15.46 -6.89 24.84
N ILE A 165 -16.59 -6.22 25.02
CA ILE A 165 -17.49 -5.77 23.95
C ILE A 165 -17.29 -4.29 23.58
N ASP A 166 -16.53 -3.51 24.35
CA ASP A 166 -16.25 -2.09 24.05
C ASP A 166 -15.08 -1.94 23.06
N VAL A 167 -14.88 -2.94 22.19
CA VAL A 167 -13.80 -2.91 21.20
C VAL A 167 -14.08 -1.82 20.17
N GLY A 168 -13.07 -1.00 19.95
CA GLY A 168 -12.98 -0.09 18.83
C GLY A 168 -12.44 -0.82 17.60
N LEU A 169 -13.15 -0.71 16.49
CA LEU A 169 -12.82 -1.37 15.23
C LEU A 169 -12.66 -0.34 14.12
N ALA A 170 -11.54 -0.42 13.41
CA ALA A 170 -11.34 0.25 12.14
C ALA A 170 -11.16 -0.80 11.04
N GLN A 171 -11.99 -0.77 10.00
CA GLN A 171 -11.91 -1.67 8.86
C GLN A 171 -11.81 -0.86 7.56
N ALA A 172 -10.79 -1.17 6.76
CA ALA A 172 -10.55 -0.50 5.49
C ALA A 172 -11.69 -0.74 4.49
N LYS A 173 -11.75 0.10 3.46
CA LYS A 173 -12.80 0.09 2.45
C LYS A 173 -12.62 -0.99 1.39
N TYR A 174 -11.38 -1.33 1.08
CA TYR A 174 -11.03 -2.29 0.04
C TYR A 174 -10.32 -3.50 0.66
N PRO A 175 -10.52 -4.71 0.10
CA PRO A 175 -9.77 -5.86 0.51
C PRO A 175 -8.32 -5.74 0.04
N LEU A 176 -7.41 -6.49 0.67
CA LEU A 176 -6.09 -6.70 0.11
C LEU A 176 -6.21 -7.51 -1.19
N ASP A 177 -5.41 -7.12 -2.18
CA ASP A 177 -5.34 -7.75 -3.50
C ASP A 177 -3.88 -7.98 -3.90
N THR A 178 -3.64 -8.53 -5.09
CA THR A 178 -2.28 -8.87 -5.57
C THR A 178 -1.37 -7.65 -5.77
N THR A 179 -1.91 -6.42 -5.79
CA THR A 179 -1.17 -5.16 -5.94
C THR A 179 -0.96 -4.46 -4.60
N HIS A 180 -1.95 -4.52 -3.71
CA HIS A 180 -1.92 -3.99 -2.36
C HIS A 180 -2.18 -5.14 -1.38
N HIS A 181 -1.12 -5.90 -1.08
CA HIS A 181 -1.21 -7.16 -0.34
C HIS A 181 -0.62 -7.06 1.08
N TYR A 182 -0.22 -5.88 1.53
CA TYR A 182 0.45 -5.67 2.81
C TYR A 182 0.15 -4.26 3.35
N PHE A 183 -0.02 -4.14 4.66
CA PHE A 183 -0.19 -2.87 5.36
C PHE A 183 0.49 -2.89 6.73
N GLU A 184 0.80 -1.71 7.26
CA GLU A 184 1.51 -1.52 8.54
C GLU A 184 0.76 -0.60 9.50
N ILE A 185 0.96 -0.83 10.79
CA ILE A 185 0.60 0.11 11.86
C ILE A 185 1.82 0.38 12.75
N GLU A 186 2.03 1.64 13.13
CA GLU A 186 3.01 2.05 14.13
C GLU A 186 2.28 2.36 15.44
N ILE A 187 2.71 1.73 16.55
CA ILE A 187 2.14 2.00 17.87
C ILE A 187 2.66 3.33 18.39
N LEU A 188 1.86 4.40 18.28
CA LEU A 188 2.22 5.71 18.82
C LEU A 188 2.02 5.79 20.33
N ASP A 189 0.93 5.17 20.79
CA ASP A 189 0.56 5.11 22.20
C ASP A 189 -0.10 3.76 22.52
N PRO A 190 0.49 2.93 23.38
CA PRO A 190 -0.10 1.64 23.75
C PRO A 190 -1.30 1.78 24.70
N GLY A 191 -1.63 2.99 25.18
CA GLY A 191 -2.67 3.17 26.18
C GLY A 191 -2.34 2.45 27.51
N GLU A 192 -3.38 2.08 28.26
CA GLU A 192 -3.20 1.45 29.58
C GLU A 192 -2.78 -0.03 29.48
N HIS A 193 -3.25 -0.75 28.45
CA HIS A 193 -3.09 -2.20 28.35
C HIS A 193 -2.49 -2.71 27.03
N CYS A 194 -2.35 -1.88 25.99
CA CYS A 194 -1.85 -2.28 24.68
C CYS A 194 -2.68 -3.38 24.00
N TYR A 195 -4.00 -3.37 24.20
CA TYR A 195 -4.99 -4.21 23.51
C TYR A 195 -5.18 -3.74 22.06
N ILE A 196 -4.08 -3.66 21.33
CA ILE A 196 -4.00 -3.29 19.92
C ILE A 196 -3.84 -4.56 19.10
N ALA A 197 -4.68 -4.74 18.09
CA ALA A 197 -4.63 -5.87 17.17
C ALA A 197 -4.55 -5.39 15.72
N ILE A 198 -3.64 -5.97 14.95
CA ILE A 198 -3.56 -5.83 13.50
C ILE A 198 -4.00 -7.13 12.83
N GLY A 199 -4.83 -7.04 11.80
CA GLY A 199 -5.22 -8.24 11.07
C GLY A 199 -6.10 -7.99 9.87
N LEU A 200 -6.75 -9.07 9.48
CA LEU A 200 -7.62 -9.15 8.32
C LEU A 200 -8.97 -9.73 8.74
N ALA A 201 -10.05 -9.17 8.21
CA ALA A 201 -11.39 -9.67 8.46
C ALA A 201 -12.27 -9.58 7.21
N ARG A 202 -13.31 -10.42 7.16
CA ARG A 202 -14.36 -10.33 6.14
C ARG A 202 -15.10 -8.98 6.21
N LYS A 203 -15.75 -8.59 5.11
CA LYS A 203 -16.46 -7.30 4.96
C LYS A 203 -17.49 -7.00 6.06
N ASP A 204 -18.22 -8.00 6.54
CA ASP A 204 -19.28 -7.86 7.55
C ASP A 204 -18.86 -8.31 8.95
N TYR A 205 -17.59 -8.07 9.31
CA TYR A 205 -17.05 -8.43 10.62
C TYR A 205 -17.79 -7.73 11.79
N PRO A 206 -18.09 -8.38 12.93
CA PRO A 206 -18.73 -7.73 14.07
C PRO A 206 -17.92 -6.54 14.60
N LYS A 207 -18.57 -5.37 14.73
CA LYS A 207 -17.91 -4.09 15.09
C LYS A 207 -17.43 -4.00 16.54
N TYR A 208 -17.94 -4.87 17.42
CA TYR A 208 -17.68 -4.90 18.86
C TYR A 208 -16.77 -6.07 19.27
N ARG A 209 -16.00 -6.61 18.32
CA ARG A 209 -15.10 -7.75 18.52
C ARG A 209 -13.72 -7.42 17.98
N HIS A 210 -12.66 -7.85 18.67
CA HIS A 210 -11.31 -7.71 18.12
C HIS A 210 -11.15 -8.56 16.87
N PRO A 211 -10.34 -8.11 15.88
CA PRO A 211 -9.91 -8.94 14.77
C PRO A 211 -9.31 -10.26 15.27
N GLY A 212 -9.64 -11.36 14.60
CA GLY A 212 -9.20 -12.72 14.95
C GLY A 212 -10.13 -13.49 15.89
N TRP A 213 -11.05 -12.82 16.60
CA TRP A 213 -11.94 -13.48 17.57
C TRP A 213 -13.14 -14.20 16.95
N ASN A 214 -13.56 -13.81 15.75
CA ASN A 214 -14.73 -14.37 15.07
C ASN A 214 -14.35 -14.91 13.68
N LYS A 215 -15.03 -15.99 13.25
CA LYS A 215 -14.79 -16.68 11.96
C LYS A 215 -14.65 -15.70 10.78
N GLY A 216 -13.76 -16.04 9.84
CA GLY A 216 -13.45 -15.17 8.70
C GLY A 216 -12.57 -13.97 9.08
N SER A 217 -11.77 -14.09 10.14
CA SER A 217 -10.75 -13.12 10.51
C SER A 217 -9.51 -13.78 11.10
N ILE A 218 -8.37 -13.08 10.98
CA ILE A 218 -7.07 -13.48 11.50
C ILE A 218 -6.33 -12.23 11.98
N ALA A 219 -5.71 -12.28 13.15
CA ALA A 219 -5.01 -11.12 13.69
C ALA A 219 -3.87 -11.47 14.62
N TYR A 220 -2.90 -10.56 14.69
CA TYR A 220 -1.79 -10.55 15.62
C TYR A 220 -2.03 -9.47 16.69
N HIS A 221 -1.99 -9.87 17.96
CA HIS A 221 -2.31 -9.01 19.11
C HIS A 221 -1.04 -8.54 19.82
N ALA A 222 -0.94 -7.24 20.08
CA ALA A 222 0.26 -6.58 20.58
C ALA A 222 0.53 -6.88 22.07
N ASP A 223 -0.52 -7.01 22.87
CA ASP A 223 -0.47 -7.19 24.33
C ASP A 223 0.16 -8.52 24.75
N ASP A 224 -0.17 -9.61 24.07
CA ASP A 224 0.25 -10.96 24.43
C ASP A 224 1.12 -11.66 23.37
N GLY A 225 1.21 -11.10 22.17
CA GLY A 225 1.99 -11.65 21.07
C GLY A 225 1.37 -12.92 20.46
N LYS A 226 0.07 -13.15 20.65
CA LYS A 226 -0.61 -14.31 20.07
C LYS A 226 -1.26 -14.01 18.74
N ILE A 227 -1.52 -15.07 18.01
CA ILE A 227 -2.32 -15.06 16.79
C ILE A 227 -3.72 -15.62 17.09
N PHE A 228 -4.73 -14.93 16.61
CA PHE A 228 -6.14 -15.32 16.75
C PHE A 228 -6.70 -15.59 15.36
N VAL A 229 -7.31 -16.76 15.17
CA VAL A 229 -7.85 -17.20 13.88
C VAL A 229 -9.29 -17.67 14.07
N GLY A 230 -10.22 -16.76 13.84
CA GLY A 230 -11.65 -17.03 13.96
C GLY A 230 -12.15 -17.49 15.33
N SER A 231 -11.38 -17.28 16.39
CA SER A 231 -11.61 -17.83 17.74
C SER A 231 -11.15 -16.84 18.80
N GLY A 232 -11.90 -16.75 19.92
CA GLY A 232 -11.50 -15.96 21.09
C GLY A 232 -10.31 -16.54 21.87
N VAL A 233 -9.79 -17.70 21.46
CA VAL A 233 -8.60 -18.32 22.04
C VAL A 233 -7.44 -18.20 21.04
N GLY A 234 -6.39 -17.48 21.42
CA GLY A 234 -5.19 -17.27 20.60
C GLY A 234 -4.08 -18.27 20.87
N ASP A 235 -3.25 -18.52 19.86
CA ASP A 235 -2.09 -19.39 19.92
C ASP A 235 -0.78 -18.57 20.08
N PRO A 236 0.24 -19.07 20.79
CA PRO A 236 1.56 -18.45 20.82
C PRO A 236 2.12 -18.27 19.41
N PHE A 237 2.58 -17.06 19.08
CA PHE A 237 3.00 -16.73 17.72
C PHE A 237 4.24 -15.86 17.67
N GLY A 238 4.21 -14.71 18.32
CA GLY A 238 5.26 -13.70 18.25
C GLY A 238 5.53 -13.00 19.58
N PRO A 239 6.51 -12.08 19.60
CA PRO A 239 6.81 -11.29 20.78
C PRO A 239 5.91 -10.05 20.88
N ARG A 240 5.38 -9.78 22.08
CA ARG A 240 4.60 -8.57 22.40
C ARG A 240 5.17 -7.28 21.80
N CYS A 241 4.28 -6.41 21.33
CA CYS A 241 4.61 -5.13 20.72
C CYS A 241 4.39 -3.97 21.70
N HIS A 242 5.17 -2.91 21.55
CA HIS A 242 5.22 -1.77 22.43
C HIS A 242 5.24 -0.47 21.61
N LYS A 243 5.18 0.67 22.31
CA LYS A 243 5.34 1.99 21.71
C LYS A 243 6.56 2.06 20.78
N GLY A 244 6.33 2.54 19.56
CA GLY A 244 7.32 2.68 18.50
C GLY A 244 7.57 1.42 17.67
N ASP A 245 6.99 0.27 18.03
CA ASP A 245 7.01 -0.90 17.15
C ASP A 245 6.08 -0.68 15.95
N ILE A 246 6.55 -1.11 14.78
CA ILE A 246 5.77 -1.19 13.54
C ILE A 246 5.33 -2.64 13.37
N MET A 247 4.03 -2.89 13.33
CA MET A 247 3.43 -4.19 13.08
C MET A 247 2.89 -4.21 11.65
N GLY A 248 3.20 -5.25 10.87
CA GLY A 248 2.67 -5.40 9.52
C GLY A 248 1.86 -6.68 9.35
N CYS A 249 0.95 -6.67 8.39
CA CYS A 249 0.11 -7.79 8.03
C CYS A 249 -0.06 -7.82 6.51
N GLY A 250 0.12 -9.00 5.91
CA GLY A 250 -0.05 -9.17 4.48
C GLY A 250 -0.46 -10.57 4.05
N ILE A 251 -0.74 -10.70 2.76
CA ILE A 251 -1.17 -11.93 2.11
C ILE A 251 -0.14 -12.33 1.04
N ILE A 252 0.27 -13.58 1.06
CA ILE A 252 0.99 -14.21 -0.05
C ILE A 252 -0.06 -14.87 -0.94
N PHE A 253 -0.35 -14.25 -2.08
CA PHE A 253 -1.26 -14.79 -3.07
C PHE A 253 -0.57 -15.88 -3.92
N PRO A 254 -1.23 -17.02 -4.18
CA PRO A 254 -0.78 -17.99 -5.18
C PRO A 254 -0.61 -17.33 -6.56
N ARG A 255 0.32 -17.84 -7.38
CA ARG A 255 0.60 -17.26 -8.72
C ARG A 255 -0.59 -17.33 -9.68
N ASP A 256 -1.47 -18.30 -9.47
CA ASP A 256 -2.69 -18.55 -10.21
C ASP A 256 -3.93 -17.98 -9.50
N PHE A 257 -3.74 -17.17 -8.46
CA PHE A 257 -4.84 -16.48 -7.81
C PHE A 257 -5.51 -15.51 -8.78
N VAL A 258 -6.78 -15.77 -9.07
CA VAL A 258 -7.63 -14.85 -9.83
C VAL A 258 -8.42 -14.04 -8.81
N SER A 259 -8.19 -12.73 -8.78
CA SER A 259 -9.02 -11.82 -7.98
C SER A 259 -10.44 -11.84 -8.53
N PHE A 260 -11.37 -12.46 -7.81
CA PHE A 260 -12.78 -12.48 -8.18
C PHE A 260 -13.53 -11.20 -7.75
N TYR A 261 -12.80 -10.21 -7.21
CA TYR A 261 -13.37 -9.02 -6.56
C TYR A 261 -13.53 -7.83 -7.52
N ASP A 262 -13.05 -7.92 -8.76
CA ASP A 262 -13.17 -6.89 -9.80
C ASP A 262 -14.49 -6.92 -10.59
N CYS A 263 -15.42 -7.85 -10.30
CA CYS A 263 -16.58 -8.10 -11.16
C CYS A 263 -17.92 -7.48 -10.72
N ASP A 264 -17.99 -6.67 -9.67
CA ASP A 264 -19.26 -6.04 -9.23
C ASP A 264 -19.44 -4.57 -9.64
N LEU A 265 -18.54 -4.03 -10.48
CA LEU A 265 -18.76 -2.74 -11.14
C LEU A 265 -19.37 -2.99 -12.52
N GLU A 266 -20.68 -2.78 -12.60
CA GLU A 266 -21.53 -2.78 -13.80
C GLU A 266 -22.02 -4.15 -14.33
N SER A 267 -23.07 -4.69 -13.71
CA SER A 267 -24.14 -5.30 -14.50
C SER A 267 -25.52 -5.00 -13.92
N ASN A 268 -26.23 -4.11 -14.62
CA ASN A 268 -27.68 -4.02 -14.54
C ASN A 268 -28.30 -5.34 -15.03
N ALA A 269 -28.97 -6.09 -14.17
CA ALA A 269 -29.99 -7.06 -14.58
C ALA A 269 -31.15 -7.10 -13.55
N PRO A 270 -32.42 -7.12 -13.99
CA PRO A 270 -33.58 -6.84 -13.14
C PRO A 270 -34.18 -8.09 -12.49
N SER A 271 -34.85 -7.89 -11.33
CA SER A 271 -35.98 -8.68 -10.74
C SER A 271 -35.74 -10.19 -10.53
N SER A 272 -36.16 -10.89 -9.48
CA SER A 272 -37.17 -10.69 -8.45
C SER A 272 -37.12 -11.96 -7.59
N VAL A 273 -37.05 -11.83 -6.27
CA VAL A 273 -37.66 -12.81 -5.36
C VAL A 273 -38.23 -12.03 -4.18
N ASN A 274 -39.55 -11.88 -4.18
CA ASN A 274 -40.31 -11.52 -2.99
C ASN A 274 -40.22 -12.68 -2.01
N LEU A 275 -39.80 -12.39 -0.78
CA LEU A 275 -40.09 -13.22 0.39
C LEU A 275 -40.51 -12.23 1.48
N ASP A 276 -41.80 -11.90 1.46
CA ASP A 276 -42.53 -11.42 2.63
C ASP A 276 -42.45 -12.51 3.70
N LEU A 277 -42.05 -12.17 4.93
CA LEU A 277 -42.47 -12.87 6.14
C LEU A 277 -42.29 -11.95 7.35
N GLU A 278 -43.36 -11.91 8.14
CA GLU A 278 -43.78 -10.87 9.07
C GLU A 278 -43.04 -10.90 10.41
N GLU A 279 -42.99 -9.73 11.07
CA GLU A 279 -42.62 -9.57 12.47
C GLU A 279 -43.66 -10.24 13.38
N ASP A 280 -43.24 -11.18 14.24
CA ASP A 280 -44.04 -11.58 15.39
C ASP A 280 -43.16 -11.62 16.66
N PHE A 281 -43.35 -10.59 17.48
CA PHE A 281 -42.65 -10.33 18.73
C PHE A 281 -43.34 -11.10 19.86
N SER A 282 -42.82 -12.27 20.26
CA SER A 282 -43.14 -12.85 21.57
C SER A 282 -42.07 -13.84 22.08
N GLY A 283 -41.59 -13.61 23.30
CA GLY A 283 -41.29 -14.70 24.24
C GLY A 283 -39.84 -14.96 24.68
N SER A 284 -39.57 -14.55 25.93
CA SER A 284 -38.75 -15.22 26.95
C SER A 284 -37.23 -15.01 27.01
N TYR A 285 -36.84 -14.30 28.09
CA TYR A 285 -35.47 -14.11 28.56
C TYR A 285 -34.83 -15.45 28.99
N SER A 286 -33.91 -15.98 28.18
CA SER A 286 -32.92 -16.97 28.60
C SER A 286 -31.57 -16.61 27.97
N GLY A 287 -30.57 -16.37 28.81
CA GLY A 287 -29.28 -15.79 28.44
C GLY A 287 -28.33 -16.75 27.73
N GLU A 288 -28.57 -16.98 26.45
CA GLU A 288 -27.55 -17.32 25.45
C GLU A 288 -27.81 -16.39 24.25
N SER A 289 -26.81 -15.58 23.88
CA SER A 289 -26.99 -14.42 23.00
C SER A 289 -27.51 -14.80 21.61
N GLU A 290 -28.66 -14.25 21.24
CA GLU A 290 -29.28 -14.32 19.90
C GLU A 290 -28.30 -13.96 18.76
N ASP A 291 -27.25 -13.18 19.07
CA ASP A 291 -26.15 -12.87 18.15
C ASP A 291 -25.35 -14.11 17.70
N GLU A 292 -25.15 -15.11 18.56
CA GLU A 292 -24.40 -16.34 18.22
C GLU A 292 -25.16 -17.23 17.22
N GLU A 293 -26.49 -17.19 17.21
CA GLU A 293 -27.32 -17.94 16.26
C GLU A 293 -27.43 -17.23 14.91
N TRP A 294 -27.55 -15.89 14.91
CA TRP A 294 -27.61 -15.10 13.67
C TRP A 294 -26.36 -15.25 12.79
N TRP A 295 -25.18 -15.45 13.39
CA TRP A 295 -23.93 -15.66 12.64
C TRP A 295 -23.73 -17.09 12.11
N LYS A 296 -24.47 -18.09 12.62
CA LYS A 296 -24.38 -19.49 12.17
C LYS A 296 -25.07 -19.70 10.82
N GLU A 297 -26.11 -18.93 10.49
CA GLU A 297 -26.83 -19.05 9.20
C GLU A 297 -25.99 -18.62 7.99
N LYS A 298 -24.92 -17.83 8.19
CA LYS A 298 -23.98 -17.44 7.13
C LYS A 298 -22.82 -18.42 6.94
N GLU A 299 -22.96 -19.70 7.31
CA GLU A 299 -21.88 -20.70 7.26
C GLU A 299 -21.31 -21.05 5.87
N ASN A 300 -21.70 -20.34 4.79
CA ASN A 300 -21.20 -20.54 3.43
C ASN A 300 -20.20 -19.44 2.95
N ILE A 301 -19.38 -18.89 3.86
CA ILE A 301 -18.51 -17.73 3.59
C ILE A 301 -17.15 -18.08 2.97
N GLU A 302 -16.72 -19.33 2.98
CA GLU A 302 -15.39 -19.70 2.48
C GLU A 302 -15.42 -20.00 0.99
N THR A 303 -14.58 -19.32 0.21
CA THR A 303 -14.45 -19.55 -1.24
C THR A 303 -13.71 -20.86 -1.57
N GLY A 304 -13.27 -21.60 -0.55
CA GLY A 304 -12.44 -22.80 -0.67
C GLY A 304 -10.98 -22.52 -1.03
N VAL A 305 -10.61 -21.26 -1.32
CA VAL A 305 -9.23 -20.87 -1.65
C VAL A 305 -8.47 -20.63 -0.35
N THR A 306 -7.39 -21.39 -0.15
CA THR A 306 -6.46 -21.19 0.97
C THR A 306 -5.34 -20.26 0.53
N ILE A 307 -5.07 -19.25 1.35
CA ILE A 307 -3.98 -18.28 1.18
C ILE A 307 -3.10 -18.29 2.43
N GLN A 308 -1.89 -17.73 2.31
CA GLN A 308 -1.00 -17.58 3.45
C GLN A 308 -0.97 -16.13 3.91
N VAL A 309 -1.37 -15.89 5.16
CA VAL A 309 -1.28 -14.58 5.82
C VAL A 309 -0.01 -14.55 6.65
N PHE A 310 0.78 -13.48 6.51
CA PHE A 310 2.01 -13.28 7.27
C PHE A 310 1.95 -11.99 8.08
N PHE A 311 2.74 -11.94 9.14
CA PHE A 311 2.87 -10.78 10.01
C PHE A 311 4.32 -10.40 10.19
N THR A 312 4.57 -9.11 10.34
CA THR A 312 5.91 -8.55 10.57
C THR A 312 5.93 -7.69 11.83
N ARG A 313 7.13 -7.54 12.39
CA ARG A 313 7.43 -6.56 13.43
C ARG A 313 8.74 -5.87 13.07
N ASN A 314 8.73 -4.55 12.96
CA ASN A 314 9.88 -3.72 12.58
C ASN A 314 10.56 -4.24 11.30
N GLY A 315 9.74 -4.54 10.29
CA GLY A 315 10.19 -5.07 8.99
C GLY A 315 10.68 -6.53 8.99
N LYS A 316 10.60 -7.25 10.12
CA LYS A 316 11.00 -8.67 10.20
C LYS A 316 9.78 -9.57 10.32
N THR A 317 9.71 -10.63 9.52
CA THR A 317 8.64 -11.63 9.60
C THR A 317 8.61 -12.29 10.99
N VAL A 318 7.45 -12.22 11.64
CA VAL A 318 7.15 -12.88 12.91
C VAL A 318 6.71 -14.32 12.66
N GLY A 319 5.84 -14.51 11.68
CA GLY A 319 5.33 -15.81 11.28
C GLY A 319 4.28 -15.71 10.20
N GLN A 320 3.72 -16.86 9.82
CA GLN A 320 2.69 -16.99 8.79
C GLN A 320 1.68 -18.08 9.15
N LYS A 321 0.47 -17.99 8.59
CA LYS A 321 -0.62 -18.94 8.82
C LYS A 321 -1.45 -19.09 7.55
N ASP A 322 -1.79 -20.34 7.23
CA ASP A 322 -2.69 -20.64 6.13
C ASP A 322 -4.15 -20.49 6.59
N VAL A 323 -4.95 -19.75 5.80
CA VAL A 323 -6.36 -19.48 6.08
C VAL A 323 -7.19 -19.49 4.81
N CYS A 324 -8.47 -19.85 4.93
CA CYS A 324 -9.43 -19.73 3.84
C CYS A 324 -9.81 -18.26 3.63
N ILE A 325 -9.76 -17.78 2.39
CA ILE A 325 -10.19 -16.42 2.07
C ILE A 325 -11.73 -16.33 2.06
N PRO A 326 -12.32 -15.40 2.83
CA PRO A 326 -13.76 -15.24 2.86
C PRO A 326 -14.27 -14.66 1.54
N LYS A 327 -15.56 -14.86 1.26
CA LYS A 327 -16.25 -14.23 0.14
C LYS A 327 -16.13 -12.70 0.25
N GLY A 328 -15.69 -12.07 -0.84
CA GLY A 328 -15.38 -10.63 -0.87
C GLY A 328 -13.96 -10.25 -0.45
N GLY A 329 -13.15 -11.21 0.00
CA GLY A 329 -11.74 -10.98 0.32
C GLY A 329 -11.51 -10.54 1.77
N PHE A 330 -10.25 -10.36 2.10
CA PHE A 330 -9.79 -9.96 3.43
C PHE A 330 -9.51 -8.46 3.47
N TYR A 331 -10.16 -7.77 4.40
CA TYR A 331 -10.02 -6.33 4.57
C TYR A 331 -9.06 -6.02 5.71
N PRO A 332 -8.08 -5.10 5.52
CA PRO A 332 -7.27 -4.56 6.60
C PRO A 332 -8.14 -4.10 7.75
N THR A 333 -7.84 -4.60 8.95
CA THR A 333 -8.65 -4.36 10.13
C THR A 333 -7.76 -4.16 11.36
N VAL A 334 -8.01 -3.08 12.09
CA VAL A 334 -7.33 -2.71 13.33
C VAL A 334 -8.35 -2.72 14.47
N GLY A 335 -8.00 -3.33 15.59
CA GLY A 335 -8.79 -3.33 16.81
C GLY A 335 -8.06 -2.67 17.96
N MET A 336 -8.76 -1.87 18.76
CA MET A 336 -8.26 -1.21 19.97
C MET A 336 -9.32 -1.32 21.08
N LEU A 337 -8.92 -1.34 22.35
CA LEU A 337 -9.85 -1.54 23.47
C LEU A 337 -9.48 -0.76 24.73
N SER A 338 -8.21 -0.36 24.90
CA SER A 338 -7.79 0.38 26.08
C SER A 338 -7.80 1.89 25.84
N SER A 339 -8.09 2.66 26.88
CA SER A 339 -8.02 4.12 26.82
C SER A 339 -6.64 4.61 26.38
N ASP A 340 -6.62 5.69 25.62
CA ASP A 340 -5.43 6.37 25.09
C ASP A 340 -4.63 5.58 24.04
N GLU A 341 -5.13 4.43 23.59
CA GLU A 341 -4.52 3.69 22.47
C GLU A 341 -4.55 4.50 21.18
N ARG A 342 -3.38 4.61 20.54
CA ARG A 342 -3.22 5.31 19.27
C ARG A 342 -2.21 4.62 18.38
N VAL A 343 -2.58 4.47 17.12
CA VAL A 343 -1.70 3.90 16.09
C VAL A 343 -1.70 4.77 14.84
N LYS A 344 -0.56 4.86 14.17
CA LYS A 344 -0.47 5.43 12.82
C LYS A 344 -0.60 4.28 11.83
N VAL A 345 -1.45 4.42 10.82
CA VAL A 345 -1.68 3.39 9.80
C VAL A 345 -1.03 3.82 8.48
N ASP A 346 -0.42 2.84 7.82
CA ASP A 346 0.00 2.93 6.42
C ASP A 346 -0.62 1.76 5.67
N LEU A 347 -1.64 2.05 4.84
CA LEU A 347 -2.31 1.04 4.01
C LEU A 347 -1.51 0.68 2.75
N HIS A 348 -0.50 1.47 2.40
CA HIS A 348 0.28 1.31 1.18
C HIS A 348 1.79 1.47 1.44
N PRO A 349 2.37 0.71 2.40
CA PRO A 349 3.77 0.85 2.75
C PRO A 349 4.66 0.40 1.60
N LEU A 350 5.74 1.14 1.34
CA LEU A 350 6.73 0.84 0.29
C LEU A 350 7.57 -0.42 0.57
N THR A 351 7.42 -1.01 1.76
CA THR A 351 8.19 -2.16 2.27
C THR A 351 7.49 -3.50 2.06
N GLY A 352 6.30 -3.51 1.45
CA GLY A 352 5.44 -4.69 1.24
C GLY A 352 5.94 -5.71 0.26
#